data_AF-A0A6B2LUP7-F1
#
_entry.id   AF-A0A6B2LUP7-F1
#
_cell.length_a   1.000
_cell.length_b   1.000
_cell.length_c   1.000
_cell.angle_alpha   90.00
_cell.angle_beta   90.00
_cell.angle_gamma   90.00
#
_symmetry.space_group_name_H-M   'P 1'
#
loop_
_entity.id
_entity.type
_entity.pdbx_description
1 polymer ?
#
loop_
_entity_poly.entity_id
_entity_poly.type
_entity_poly.pdbx_seq_one_letter_code
_entity_poly.pdbx_strand_id
1 'polypeptide(L)' 'MIFKGHPIQIALGENHTLILNSDHSLYSCGLNSFGQLGKEPCEKKKIEKVPTKVHSIEGKVIKIACGENHS' A
#
# COMPACT_ATOMS: atom_id res chain seq x y z
N MET A 1 4.05 -1.78 15.54
CA MET A 1 2.78 -2.29 14.95
C MET A 1 3.07 -3.61 14.26
N ILE A 2 2.17 -4.58 14.33
CA ILE A 2 2.32 -5.90 13.69
C ILE A 2 1.19 -6.07 12.68
N PHE A 3 1.53 -6.29 11.40
CA PHE A 3 0.56 -6.66 10.37
C PHE A 3 0.13 -8.12 10.59
N LYS A 4 -1.18 -8.38 10.70
CA LYS A 4 -1.74 -9.72 10.98
C LYS A 4 -2.25 -10.38 9.69
N GLY A 5 -1.36 -10.61 8.73
CA GLY A 5 -1.65 -11.34 7.49
C GLY A 5 -0.56 -12.36 7.16
N HIS A 6 -0.63 -12.93 5.96
CA HIS A 6 0.42 -13.75 5.34
C HIS A 6 0.96 -13.03 4.09
N PRO A 7 1.87 -12.04 4.25
CA PRO A 7 2.50 -11.37 3.13
C PRO A 7 3.23 -12.35 2.22
N ILE A 8 2.99 -12.25 0.92
CA ILE A 8 3.73 -13.00 -0.12
C ILE A 8 4.65 -12.09 -0.93
N GLN A 9 4.40 -10.77 -0.94
CA GLN A 9 5.29 -9.78 -1.51
C GLN A 9 5.18 -8.46 -0.74
N ILE A 10 6.31 -7.74 -0.59
CA ILE A 10 6.37 -6.38 -0.02
C ILE A 10 7.12 -5.51 -1.02
N ALA A 11 6.61 -4.32 -1.31
CA ALA A 11 7.29 -3.29 -2.08
C ALA A 11 7.41 -2.00 -1.26
N LEU A 12 8.57 -1.35 -1.35
CA LEU A 12 8.92 -0.17 -0.57
C LEU A 12 9.17 0.99 -1.53
N GLY A 13 8.39 2.05 -1.38
CA GLY A 13 8.74 3.36 -1.94
C GLY A 13 9.55 4.17 -0.93
N GLU A 14 9.77 5.46 -1.20
CA GLU A 14 10.54 6.32 -0.30
C GLU A 14 9.87 6.45 1.07
N ASN A 15 8.57 6.75 1.05
CA ASN A 15 7.77 7.02 2.25
C ASN A 15 6.49 6.18 2.32
N HIS A 16 6.36 5.12 1.51
CA HIS A 16 5.18 4.26 1.48
C HIS A 16 5.53 2.80 1.28
N THR A 17 4.59 1.92 1.60
CA THR A 17 4.76 0.47 1.55
C THR A 17 3.50 -0.17 1.00
N LEU A 18 3.69 -1.11 0.08
CA LEU A 18 2.66 -2.01 -0.40
C LEU A 18 2.91 -3.42 0.14
N ILE A 19 1.84 -4.11 0.52
CA ILE A 19 1.87 -5.48 1.01
C ILE A 19 0.86 -6.29 0.20
N LEU A 20 1.35 -7.28 -0.53
CA LEU A 20 0.52 -8.28 -1.18
C LEU A 20 0.37 -9.47 -0.24
N ASN A 21 -0.86 -9.76 0.14
CA ASN A 21 -1.20 -10.88 1.01
C ASN A 21 -1.50 -12.15 0.19
N SER A 22 -1.39 -13.33 0.81
CA SER A 22 -1.60 -14.64 0.16
C SER A 22 -3.01 -14.85 -0.40
N ASP A 23 -4.01 -14.11 0.08
CA ASP A 23 -5.38 -14.09 -0.44
C ASP A 23 -5.56 -13.15 -1.64
N HIS A 24 -4.45 -12.67 -2.24
CA HIS A 24 -4.40 -11.70 -3.33
C HIS A 24 -4.94 -10.30 -2.99
N SER A 25 -5.12 -9.99 -1.71
CA SER A 25 -5.46 -8.63 -1.29
C SER A 25 -4.23 -7.75 -1.16
N LEU A 26 -4.40 -6.50 -1.59
CA LEU A 26 -3.39 -5.45 -1.47
C LEU A 26 -3.66 -4.62 -0.21
N TYR A 27 -2.63 -4.36 0.56
CA TYR A 27 -2.62 -3.37 1.63
C TYR A 27 -1.57 -2.31 1.36
N SER A 28 -1.82 -1.10 1.84
CA SER A 28 -0.90 0.02 1.69
C SER A 28 -0.83 0.85 2.98
N CYS A 29 0.34 1.42 3.26
CA CYS A 29 0.56 2.37 4.35
C CYS A 29 1.71 3.35 4.03
N GLY A 30 1.83 4.41 4.82
CA GLY A 30 2.83 5.46 4.67
C GLY A 30 2.25 6.78 4.18
N LEU A 31 3.05 7.53 3.43
CA LEU A 31 2.69 8.81 2.85
C LEU A 31 1.69 8.61 1.69
N ASN A 32 0.66 9.45 1.61
CA ASN A 32 -0.31 9.45 0.51
C ASN A 32 -0.49 10.83 -0.14
N SER A 33 0.57 11.63 -0.22
CA SER A 33 0.47 13.00 -0.79
C SER A 33 0.20 13.03 -2.30
N PHE A 34 0.40 11.91 -3.00
CA PHE A 34 0.19 11.77 -4.44
C PHE A 34 -0.81 10.65 -4.80
N GLY A 35 -1.47 10.04 -3.81
CA GLY A 35 -2.37 8.91 -4.05
C GLY A 35 -1.67 7.55 -4.16
N GLN A 36 -0.37 7.45 -3.83
CA GLN A 36 0.43 6.23 -3.94
C GLN A 36 -0.09 5.04 -3.13
N LEU A 37 -1.00 5.25 -2.17
CA LEU A 37 -1.64 4.18 -1.41
C LEU A 37 -2.85 3.55 -2.13
N GLY A 38 -3.17 3.99 -3.36
CA GLY A 38 -4.31 3.48 -4.12
C GLY A 38 -5.65 4.07 -3.69
N LYS A 39 -5.63 5.29 -3.12
CA LYS A 39 -6.82 6.05 -2.69
C LYS A 39 -6.55 7.55 -2.80
N GLU A 40 -7.63 8.33 -2.71
CA GLU A 40 -7.57 9.79 -2.81
C GLU A 40 -6.41 10.40 -2.00
N PRO A 41 -5.62 11.33 -2.59
CA PRO A 41 -4.53 11.98 -1.90
C PRO A 41 -4.98 12.61 -0.58
N CYS A 42 -4.14 12.52 0.44
CA CYS A 42 -4.40 13.14 1.73
C CYS A 42 -3.54 14.41 1.93
N GLU A 43 -3.77 15.11 3.04
CA GLU A 43 -2.96 16.27 3.42
C GLU A 43 -1.46 16.00 3.31
N LYS A 44 -0.72 17.00 2.81
CA LYS A 44 0.73 16.91 2.66
C LYS A 44 1.38 16.54 3.99
N LYS A 45 2.22 15.50 3.98
CA LYS A 45 2.97 14.95 5.14
C LYS A 45 2.18 14.11 6.14
N LYS A 46 0.91 13.79 5.91
CA LYS A 46 0.20 12.81 6.75
C LYS A 46 0.72 11.39 6.45
N ILE A 47 1.17 10.70 7.50
CA ILE A 47 1.65 9.31 7.42
C ILE A 47 0.60 8.37 7.99
N GLU A 48 0.13 7.44 7.16
CA GLU A 48 -0.74 6.36 7.57
C GLU A 48 0.07 5.24 8.17
N LYS A 49 -0.01 5.11 9.49
CA LYS A 49 0.80 4.15 10.22
C LYS A 49 0.29 2.72 10.11
N VAL A 50 -0.96 2.50 9.69
CA VAL A 50 -1.62 1.19 9.69
C VAL A 50 -1.88 0.72 8.24
N PRO A 51 -1.35 -0.45 7.82
CA PRO A 51 -1.67 -1.06 6.54
C PRO A 51 -3.18 -1.25 6.43
N THR A 52 -3.74 -0.58 5.43
CA THR A 52 -5.17 -0.61 5.16
C THR A 52 -5.39 -1.31 3.82
N LYS A 53 -6.44 -2.12 3.73
CA LYS A 53 -6.78 -2.81 2.50
C LYS A 53 -7.15 -1.81 1.41
N VAL A 54 -6.57 -1.98 0.22
CA VAL A 54 -6.88 -1.18 -0.96
C VAL A 54 -8.10 -1.81 -1.63
N HIS A 55 -9.22 -1.08 -1.65
CA HIS A 55 -10.49 -1.56 -2.20
C HIS A 55 -10.75 -1.10 -3.64
N SER A 56 -9.91 -0.20 -4.18
CA SER A 56 -10.07 0.40 -5.50
C SER A 56 -9.64 -0.51 -6.66
N ILE A 57 -9.04 -1.67 -6.37
CA ILE A 57 -8.60 -2.63 -7.38
C ILE A 57 -9.60 -3.77 -7.45
N GLU A 58 -10.19 -3.96 -8.63
CA GLU A 58 -11.02 -5.12 -8.93
C GLU A 58 -10.14 -6.32 -9.32
N GLY A 59 -10.48 -7.51 -8.82
CA GLY A 59 -9.77 -8.76 -9.13
C GLY A 59 -8.61 -9.08 -8.19
N LYS A 60 -7.77 -10.03 -8.63
CA LYS A 60 -6.65 -10.56 -7.84
C LYS A 60 -5.36 -9.82 -8.17
N VAL A 61 -4.71 -9.25 -7.15
CA VAL A 61 -3.36 -8.71 -7.29
C VAL A 61 -2.35 -9.87 -7.26
N ILE A 62 -1.42 -9.88 -8.22
CA ILE A 62 -0.42 -10.96 -8.34
C ILE A 62 1.01 -10.46 -8.20
N LYS A 63 1.24 -9.15 -8.41
CA LYS A 63 2.54 -8.48 -8.31
C LYS A 63 2.33 -7.04 -7.86
N ILE A 64 3.34 -6.51 -7.15
CA ILE A 64 3.40 -5.11 -6.72
C ILE A 64 4.78 -4.51 -7.02
N ALA A 65 4.86 -3.20 -7.17
CA ALA A 65 6.11 -2.43 -7.28
C ALA A 65 5.88 -1.04 -6.66
N CYS A 66 6.96 -0.36 -6.27
CA CYS A 66 6.91 1.02 -5.80
C CYS A 66 8.10 1.80 -6.35
N GLY A 67 7.87 3.07 -6.68
CA GLY A 67 8.90 4.07 -6.88
C GLY A 67 8.92 5.07 -5.73
N GLU A 68 9.56 6.24 -5.93
CA GLU A 68 9.63 7.29 -4.91
C GLU A 68 8.21 7.77 -4.52
N ASN A 69 7.45 8.21 -5.51
CA ASN A 69 6.14 8.84 -5.35
C ASN A 69 4.99 8.10 -6.09
N HIS A 70 5.21 6.86 -6.54
CA HIS A 70 4.22 6.06 -7.28
C HIS A 70 4.27 4.57 -6.91
N SER A 71 3.20 3.85 -7.28
CA SER A 71 2.89 2.44 -6.98
C SER A 71 2.35 1.74 -8.23
#